data_AF-A0A5C9ED98-F1
#
_entry.id   AF-A0A5C9ED98-F1
#
_cell.length_a   1.000
_cell.length_b   1.000
_cell.length_c   1.000
_cell.angle_alpha   90.00
_cell.angle_beta   90.00
_cell.angle_gamma   90.00
#
_symmetry.space_group_name_H-M   'P 1'
#
loop_
_entity.id
_entity.type
_entity.pdbx_description
1 polymer ?
#
loop_
_entity_poly.entity_id
_entity_poly.type
_entity_poly.pdbx_seq_one_letter_code
_entity_poly.pdbx_strand_id
1 'polypeptide(L)'
;MLSYINWLTGVFTCGIVLFGLAWGFLFLYKSYRTQTRLLFYMGFDIIFAGLIFLTLALDFLTVLIFGTNLESSNGILSIFTWMWVPPTTIMAMFVAFKLLQPNEKKLQIVVISSFIILGVIFEIIIFSNPLSVFNGLYPLPGEGFYDDQLKLESPATLIISLLMIIVLIYCGFGYLYKSFKSEGIIRKKYLFLSLVVIFYVVGGIVDGLTTRGVELLFVRFGIMISFWFWYWSLKEETEKPKEFKAKKDFKVKDHIFIISKMNPEEITEAQVTFYRNQKICLICKGKVRGFNFMCSKCDALYCQKCAQALEELENACWVCNEPINPNKPTTIKKIHIEKEHANKVKK
;
A
#
# COMPACT_ATOMS: atom_id res chain seq x y z
N MET A 1 -36.80 17.50 -20.95
CA MET A 1 -36.69 17.59 -19.47
C MET A 1 -36.22 16.22 -19.00
N LEU A 2 -35.14 16.15 -18.25
CA LEU A 2 -34.55 14.86 -17.85
C LEU A 2 -35.57 14.03 -17.07
N SER A 3 -35.65 12.74 -17.41
CA SER A 3 -36.40 11.79 -16.60
C SER A 3 -35.79 11.68 -15.19
N TYR A 4 -36.59 11.30 -14.20
CA TYR A 4 -36.10 11.09 -12.82
C TYR A 4 -34.92 10.10 -12.77
N ILE A 5 -34.99 9.03 -13.58
CA ILE A 5 -33.91 8.03 -13.69
C ILE A 5 -32.64 8.68 -14.24
N ASN A 6 -32.75 9.47 -15.31
CA ASN A 6 -31.58 10.14 -15.89
C ASN A 6 -30.99 11.15 -14.91
N TRP A 7 -31.81 11.86 -14.14
CA TRP A 7 -31.31 12.76 -13.09
C TRP A 7 -30.46 12.03 -12.05
N LEU A 8 -30.96 10.91 -11.51
CA LEU A 8 -30.20 10.08 -10.58
C LEU A 8 -28.92 9.53 -11.20
N THR A 9 -29.01 9.00 -12.43
CA THR A 9 -27.87 8.47 -13.17
C THR A 9 -26.77 9.53 -13.32
N GLY A 10 -27.14 10.76 -13.70
CA GLY A 10 -26.20 11.87 -13.82
C GLY A 10 -25.54 12.24 -12.48
N VAL A 11 -26.32 12.29 -11.40
CA VAL A 11 -25.79 12.56 -10.05
C VAL A 11 -24.81 11.49 -9.59
N PHE A 12 -25.13 10.20 -9.78
CA PHE A 12 -24.21 9.12 -9.43
C PHE A 12 -22.92 9.18 -10.27
N THR A 13 -23.02 9.48 -11.57
CA THR A 13 -21.83 9.67 -12.43
C THR A 13 -20.96 10.82 -11.94
N CYS A 14 -21.53 11.99 -11.63
CA CYS A 14 -20.79 13.08 -11.02
C CYS A 14 -20.16 12.67 -9.69
N GLY A 15 -20.89 11.88 -8.88
CA GLY A 15 -20.38 11.29 -7.65
C GLY A 15 -19.12 10.47 -7.90
N ILE A 16 -19.13 9.53 -8.86
CA ILE A 16 -17.98 8.69 -9.21
C ILE A 16 -16.75 9.55 -9.55
N VAL A 17 -16.91 10.57 -10.40
CA VAL A 17 -15.81 11.47 -10.79
C VAL A 17 -15.27 12.22 -9.57
N LEU A 18 -16.15 12.84 -8.77
CA LEU A 18 -15.75 13.62 -7.59
C LEU A 18 -15.08 12.75 -6.53
N PHE A 19 -15.60 11.55 -6.26
CA PHE A 19 -14.99 10.61 -5.32
C PHE A 19 -13.65 10.09 -5.84
N GLY A 20 -13.54 9.75 -7.13
CA GLY A 20 -12.28 9.34 -7.75
C GLY A 20 -11.20 10.42 -7.62
N LEU A 21 -11.54 11.68 -7.93
CA LEU A 21 -10.62 12.81 -7.75
C LEU A 21 -10.26 13.02 -6.27
N ALA A 22 -11.25 13.09 -5.37
CA ALA A 22 -11.01 13.37 -3.96
C ALA A 22 -10.14 12.30 -3.28
N TRP A 23 -10.46 11.01 -3.47
CA TRP A 23 -9.69 9.91 -2.90
C TRP A 23 -8.33 9.77 -3.56
N GLY A 24 -8.27 9.92 -4.88
CA GLY A 24 -7.03 9.89 -5.64
C GLY A 24 -6.03 10.94 -5.16
N PHE A 25 -6.45 12.20 -5.05
CA PHE A 25 -5.61 13.27 -4.51
C PHE A 25 -5.24 13.05 -3.03
N LEU A 26 -6.16 12.51 -2.21
CA LEU A 26 -5.84 12.15 -0.82
C LEU A 26 -4.70 11.11 -0.77
N PHE A 27 -4.73 10.10 -1.62
CA PHE A 27 -3.68 9.09 -1.69
C PHE A 27 -2.37 9.64 -2.25
N LEU A 28 -2.40 10.53 -3.25
CA LEU A 28 -1.21 11.22 -3.73
C LEU A 28 -0.58 12.09 -2.65
N TYR A 29 -1.39 12.89 -1.93
CA TYR A 29 -0.93 13.70 -0.81
C TYR A 29 -0.30 12.83 0.29
N LYS A 30 -0.96 11.72 0.63
CA LYS A 30 -0.45 10.77 1.61
C LYS A 30 0.85 10.11 1.15
N SER A 31 0.92 9.70 -0.12
CA SER A 31 2.12 9.11 -0.71
C SER A 31 3.31 10.07 -0.64
N TYR A 32 3.09 11.36 -0.92
CA TYR A 32 4.11 12.39 -0.79
C TYR A 32 4.62 12.53 0.65
N ARG A 33 3.71 12.51 1.64
CA ARG A 33 4.06 12.59 3.07
C ARG A 33 4.81 11.35 3.58
N THR A 34 4.40 10.16 3.17
CA THR A 34 4.97 8.89 3.66
C THR A 34 6.09 8.33 2.77
N GLN A 35 6.39 8.98 1.65
CA GLN A 35 7.37 8.54 0.63
C GLN A 35 7.09 7.12 0.11
N THR A 36 5.83 6.67 0.18
CA THR A 36 5.44 5.32 -0.23
C THR A 36 5.02 5.32 -1.70
N ARG A 37 5.90 4.84 -2.58
CA ARG A 37 5.66 4.77 -4.04
C ARG A 37 4.39 3.99 -4.42
N LEU A 38 4.00 2.96 -3.66
CA LEU A 38 2.80 2.18 -3.99
C LEU A 38 1.52 3.04 -3.92
N LEU A 39 1.41 3.91 -2.90
CA LEU A 39 0.27 4.81 -2.76
C LEU A 39 0.22 5.87 -3.87
N PHE A 40 1.36 6.22 -4.47
CA PHE A 40 1.43 7.13 -5.61
C PHE A 40 0.70 6.53 -6.81
N TYR A 41 1.07 5.30 -7.19
CA TYR A 41 0.45 4.61 -8.33
C TYR A 41 -1.03 4.32 -8.08
N MET A 42 -1.40 3.93 -6.86
CA MET A 42 -2.82 3.76 -6.48
C MET A 42 -3.61 5.08 -6.55
N GLY A 43 -3.00 6.21 -6.16
CA GLY A 43 -3.65 7.52 -6.26
C GLY A 43 -3.98 7.87 -7.71
N PHE A 44 -3.05 7.65 -8.64
CA PHE A 44 -3.30 7.84 -10.08
C PHE A 44 -4.32 6.84 -10.64
N ASP A 45 -4.24 5.57 -10.25
CA ASP A 45 -5.21 4.54 -10.64
C ASP A 45 -6.65 4.97 -10.30
N ILE A 46 -6.87 5.45 -9.07
CA ILE A 46 -8.18 5.93 -8.59
C ILE A 46 -8.64 7.19 -9.34
N ILE A 47 -7.72 8.10 -9.68
CA ILE A 47 -8.05 9.28 -10.50
C ILE A 47 -8.50 8.84 -11.89
N PHE A 48 -7.71 8.02 -12.58
CA PHE A 48 -8.02 7.58 -13.94
C PHE A 48 -9.32 6.77 -13.98
N ALA A 49 -9.54 5.90 -12.98
CA ALA A 49 -10.80 5.20 -12.79
C ALA A 49 -11.99 6.18 -12.73
N GLY A 50 -11.93 7.21 -11.88
CA GLY A 50 -12.96 8.24 -11.82
C GLY A 50 -13.15 9.00 -13.14
N LEU A 51 -12.06 9.29 -13.86
CA LEU A 51 -12.09 10.04 -15.12
C LEU A 51 -12.71 9.27 -16.29
N ILE A 52 -12.81 7.93 -16.22
CA ILE A 52 -13.60 7.15 -17.20
C ILE A 52 -15.03 7.69 -17.30
N PHE A 53 -15.61 8.18 -16.19
CA PHE A 53 -16.98 8.71 -16.14
C PHE A 53 -17.08 10.22 -16.39
N LEU A 54 -15.97 10.89 -16.72
CA LEU A 54 -15.91 12.35 -16.84
C LEU A 54 -16.86 12.87 -17.92
N THR A 55 -16.85 12.25 -19.09
CA THR A 55 -17.67 12.67 -20.24
C THR A 55 -19.16 12.69 -19.89
N LEU A 56 -19.67 11.60 -19.32
CA LEU A 56 -21.07 11.48 -18.91
C LEU A 56 -21.43 12.48 -17.80
N ALA A 57 -20.50 12.75 -16.88
CA ALA A 57 -20.70 13.77 -15.86
C ALA A 57 -20.78 15.18 -16.48
N LEU A 58 -19.92 15.48 -17.45
CA LEU A 58 -19.94 16.77 -18.15
C LEU A 58 -21.22 16.93 -18.99
N ASP A 59 -21.66 15.89 -19.70
CA ASP A 59 -22.91 15.91 -20.48
C ASP A 59 -24.13 16.16 -19.57
N PHE A 60 -24.18 15.53 -18.40
CA PHE A 60 -25.21 15.83 -17.41
C PHE A 60 -25.18 17.28 -16.94
N LEU A 61 -23.99 17.82 -16.63
CA LEU A 61 -23.84 19.20 -16.20
C LEU A 61 -24.24 20.20 -17.30
N THR A 62 -23.92 19.93 -18.56
CA THR A 62 -24.34 20.80 -19.67
C THR A 62 -25.84 20.77 -19.90
N VAL A 63 -26.49 19.61 -19.77
CA VAL A 63 -27.96 19.53 -19.85
C VAL A 63 -28.60 20.32 -18.71
N LEU A 64 -28.03 20.29 -17.50
CA LEU A 64 -28.54 21.07 -16.37
C LEU A 64 -28.38 22.58 -16.56
N ILE A 65 -27.25 23.04 -17.09
CA ILE A 65 -26.92 24.47 -17.20
C ILE A 65 -27.51 25.10 -18.46
N PHE A 66 -27.39 24.41 -19.60
CA PHE A 66 -27.72 24.95 -20.93
C PHE A 66 -28.99 24.34 -21.52
N GLY A 67 -29.51 23.24 -20.96
CA GLY A 67 -30.66 22.52 -21.51
C GLY A 67 -30.32 21.66 -22.72
N THR A 68 -29.05 21.56 -23.11
CA THR A 68 -28.59 20.79 -24.27
C THR A 68 -27.43 19.85 -23.90
N ASN A 69 -27.35 18.71 -24.57
CA ASN A 69 -26.24 17.77 -24.46
C ASN A 69 -24.95 18.35 -25.08
N LEU A 70 -23.81 17.77 -24.69
CA LEU A 70 -22.53 18.04 -25.34
C LEU A 70 -22.55 17.53 -26.80
N GLU A 71 -22.07 18.35 -27.72
CA GLU A 71 -21.90 17.94 -29.11
C GLU A 71 -20.71 16.96 -29.23
N SER A 72 -20.90 15.83 -29.92
CA SER A 72 -19.86 14.82 -30.12
C SER A 72 -19.67 14.44 -31.59
N SER A 73 -19.79 15.40 -32.50
CA SER A 73 -19.88 15.18 -33.95
C SER A 73 -18.78 14.26 -34.52
N ASN A 74 -17.61 14.18 -33.85
CA ASN A 74 -16.49 13.32 -34.24
C ASN A 74 -16.18 12.16 -33.26
N GLY A 75 -17.12 11.79 -32.37
CA GLY A 75 -16.89 10.76 -31.34
C GLY A 75 -15.90 11.18 -30.25
N ILE A 76 -15.63 12.48 -30.12
CA ILE A 76 -14.63 13.02 -29.19
C ILE A 76 -14.99 12.72 -27.73
N LEU A 77 -16.29 12.75 -27.40
CA LEU A 77 -16.78 12.43 -26.05
C LEU A 77 -16.46 10.98 -25.68
N SER A 78 -16.70 10.03 -26.60
CA SER A 78 -16.31 8.64 -26.38
C SER A 78 -14.80 8.47 -26.20
N ILE A 79 -13.98 9.16 -27.00
CA ILE A 79 -12.52 9.13 -26.83
C ILE A 79 -12.15 9.59 -25.42
N PHE A 80 -12.73 10.70 -24.94
CA PHE A 80 -12.47 11.21 -23.60
C PHE A 80 -12.89 10.25 -22.49
N THR A 81 -13.96 9.46 -22.65
CA THR A 81 -14.33 8.40 -21.70
C THR A 81 -13.28 7.29 -21.70
N TRP A 82 -12.99 6.75 -22.89
CA TRP A 82 -12.28 5.48 -23.02
C TRP A 82 -10.75 5.59 -22.95
N MET A 83 -10.18 6.78 -23.18
CA MET A 83 -8.72 7.02 -23.09
C MET A 83 -8.14 6.81 -21.67
N TRP A 84 -9.00 6.81 -20.65
CA TRP A 84 -8.56 6.60 -19.27
C TRP A 84 -8.48 5.12 -18.89
N VAL A 85 -9.01 4.22 -19.72
CA VAL A 85 -9.06 2.80 -19.37
C VAL A 85 -7.67 2.14 -19.43
N PRO A 86 -6.83 2.35 -20.47
CA PRO A 86 -5.47 1.82 -20.46
C PRO A 86 -4.60 2.29 -19.28
N PRO A 87 -4.48 3.60 -18.97
CA PRO A 87 -3.66 4.02 -17.82
C PRO A 87 -4.19 3.48 -16.50
N THR A 88 -5.51 3.38 -16.31
CA THR A 88 -6.10 2.71 -15.13
C THR A 88 -5.66 1.25 -15.04
N THR A 89 -5.88 0.45 -16.08
CA THR A 89 -5.54 -0.99 -16.06
C THR A 89 -4.04 -1.25 -15.88
N ILE A 90 -3.17 -0.41 -16.48
CA ILE A 90 -1.72 -0.48 -16.30
C ILE A 90 -1.31 -0.21 -14.84
N MET A 91 -1.87 0.83 -14.22
CA MET A 91 -1.58 1.18 -12.83
C MET A 91 -2.08 0.12 -11.85
N ALA A 92 -3.31 -0.35 -12.04
CA ALA A 92 -3.90 -1.45 -11.27
C ALA A 92 -3.02 -2.71 -11.33
N MET A 93 -2.57 -3.10 -12.53
CA MET A 93 -1.69 -4.26 -12.71
C MET A 93 -0.32 -4.06 -12.08
N PHE A 94 0.28 -2.87 -12.21
CA PHE A 94 1.55 -2.57 -11.54
C PHE A 94 1.45 -2.76 -10.03
N VAL A 95 0.39 -2.21 -9.44
CA VAL A 95 0.10 -2.31 -8.00
C VAL A 95 -0.12 -3.77 -7.59
N ALA A 96 -0.92 -4.51 -8.36
CA ALA A 96 -1.19 -5.93 -8.08
C ALA A 96 0.07 -6.78 -8.11
N PHE A 97 0.93 -6.60 -9.13
CA PHE A 97 2.19 -7.33 -9.20
C PHE A 97 3.09 -7.04 -8.00
N LYS A 98 3.20 -5.77 -7.59
CA LYS A 98 4.00 -5.40 -6.40
C LYS A 98 3.49 -6.04 -5.11
N LEU A 99 2.19 -6.24 -4.98
CA LEU A 99 1.59 -6.83 -3.78
C LEU A 99 1.59 -8.36 -3.80
N LEU A 100 1.27 -8.97 -4.95
CA LEU A 100 1.09 -10.42 -5.08
C LEU A 100 2.42 -11.15 -5.27
N GLN A 101 3.33 -10.60 -6.07
CA GLN A 101 4.59 -11.24 -6.49
C GLN A 101 5.79 -10.27 -6.42
N PRO A 102 6.16 -9.77 -5.22
CA PRO A 102 7.19 -8.75 -5.08
C PRO A 102 8.60 -9.17 -5.56
N ASN A 103 8.88 -10.46 -5.62
CA ASN A 103 10.20 -11.00 -5.97
C ASN A 103 10.41 -11.20 -7.48
N GLU A 104 9.34 -11.30 -8.27
CA GLU A 104 9.38 -11.69 -9.69
C GLU A 104 9.52 -10.47 -10.63
N LYS A 105 10.61 -9.73 -10.51
CA LYS A 105 10.83 -8.48 -11.27
C LYS A 105 10.76 -8.66 -12.79
N LYS A 106 11.26 -9.78 -13.31
CA LYS A 106 11.25 -10.06 -14.76
C LYS A 106 9.83 -10.25 -15.29
N LEU A 107 9.04 -11.09 -14.60
CA LEU A 107 7.63 -11.32 -14.95
C LEU A 107 6.82 -10.03 -14.85
N GLN A 108 7.05 -9.24 -13.81
CA GLN A 108 6.43 -7.93 -13.64
C GLN A 108 6.68 -7.02 -14.86
N ILE A 109 7.93 -6.92 -15.33
CA ILE A 109 8.27 -6.09 -16.49
C ILE A 109 7.56 -6.60 -17.74
N VAL A 110 7.58 -7.91 -18.00
CA VAL A 110 6.94 -8.49 -19.19
C VAL A 110 5.43 -8.21 -19.21
N VAL A 111 4.74 -8.41 -18.09
CA VAL A 111 3.28 -8.22 -18.03
C VAL A 111 2.90 -6.75 -18.09
N ILE A 112 3.62 -5.85 -17.42
CA ILE A 112 3.32 -4.41 -17.55
C ILE A 112 3.59 -3.93 -18.97
N SER A 113 4.70 -4.35 -19.58
CA SER A 113 5.01 -3.98 -20.96
C SER A 113 3.95 -4.49 -21.95
N SER A 114 3.41 -5.70 -21.77
CA SER A 114 2.33 -6.19 -22.63
C SER A 114 1.05 -5.38 -22.48
N PHE A 115 0.70 -4.97 -21.27
CA PHE A 115 -0.44 -4.06 -21.02
C PHE A 115 -0.23 -2.68 -21.65
N ILE A 116 0.99 -2.14 -21.59
CA ILE A 116 1.32 -0.87 -22.26
C ILE A 116 1.14 -1.01 -23.78
N ILE A 117 1.67 -2.08 -24.38
CA ILE A 117 1.56 -2.30 -25.83
C ILE A 117 0.09 -2.45 -26.24
N LEU A 118 -0.69 -3.28 -25.55
CA LEU A 118 -2.12 -3.46 -25.83
C LEU A 118 -2.91 -2.17 -25.62
N GLY A 119 -2.58 -1.41 -24.57
CA GLY A 119 -3.16 -0.10 -24.30
C GLY A 119 -2.90 0.89 -25.42
N VAL A 120 -1.65 0.99 -25.90
CA VAL A 120 -1.31 1.87 -27.04
C VAL A 120 -2.03 1.44 -28.31
N ILE A 121 -2.13 0.15 -28.61
CA ILE A 121 -2.89 -0.35 -29.76
C ILE A 121 -4.36 0.03 -29.64
N PHE A 122 -4.96 -0.14 -28.46
CA PHE A 122 -6.33 0.27 -28.18
C PHE A 122 -6.54 1.77 -28.44
N GLU A 123 -5.65 2.62 -27.90
CA GLU A 123 -5.71 4.08 -28.12
C GLU A 123 -5.62 4.41 -29.62
N ILE A 124 -4.67 3.82 -30.35
CA ILE A 124 -4.54 4.05 -31.80
C ILE A 124 -5.85 3.71 -32.53
N ILE A 125 -6.53 2.61 -32.16
CA ILE A 125 -7.80 2.22 -32.78
C ILE A 125 -8.89 3.26 -32.51
N ILE A 126 -9.08 3.67 -31.24
CA ILE A 126 -10.15 4.62 -30.90
C ILE A 126 -9.90 6.03 -31.46
N PHE A 127 -8.64 6.47 -31.54
CA PHE A 127 -8.27 7.78 -32.08
C PHE A 127 -8.31 7.81 -33.62
N SER A 128 -8.04 6.69 -34.31
CA SER A 128 -7.98 6.67 -35.77
C SER A 128 -9.35 6.70 -36.44
N ASN A 129 -10.35 6.03 -35.85
CA ASN A 129 -11.70 5.98 -36.42
C ASN A 129 -12.78 5.78 -35.35
N PRO A 130 -13.05 6.79 -34.50
CA PRO A 130 -13.99 6.68 -33.38
C PRO A 130 -15.41 6.30 -33.83
N LEU A 131 -15.88 6.82 -34.97
CA LEU A 131 -17.23 6.53 -35.47
C LEU A 131 -17.41 5.05 -35.85
N SER A 132 -16.34 4.36 -36.24
CA SER A 132 -16.38 2.92 -36.49
C SER A 132 -16.43 2.10 -35.19
N VAL A 133 -16.00 2.67 -34.07
CA VAL A 133 -15.83 1.99 -32.79
C VAL A 133 -17.05 2.14 -31.87
N PHE A 134 -17.70 3.30 -31.86
CA PHE A 134 -18.79 3.61 -30.92
C PHE A 134 -20.18 3.61 -31.59
N ASN A 135 -21.23 3.24 -30.84
CA ASN A 135 -22.62 3.26 -31.31
C ASN A 135 -23.14 4.69 -31.57
N GLY A 136 -22.63 5.69 -30.84
CA GLY A 136 -22.77 7.12 -31.16
C GLY A 136 -24.22 7.62 -31.23
N LEU A 137 -25.12 7.04 -30.42
CA LEU A 137 -26.53 7.42 -30.42
C LEU A 137 -26.73 8.70 -29.62
N TYR A 138 -27.22 9.74 -30.29
CA TYR A 138 -27.65 10.97 -29.64
C TYR A 138 -29.10 10.84 -29.18
N PRO A 139 -29.39 10.99 -27.88
CA PRO A 139 -30.76 11.22 -27.46
C PRO A 139 -31.25 12.56 -28.03
N LEU A 140 -32.57 12.73 -28.10
CA LEU A 140 -33.16 14.05 -28.33
C LEU A 140 -32.66 15.00 -27.21
N PRO A 141 -32.41 16.29 -27.52
CA PRO A 141 -31.86 17.24 -26.55
C PRO A 141 -32.61 17.24 -25.22
N GLY A 142 -31.90 16.92 -24.14
CA GLY A 142 -32.44 16.93 -22.78
C GLY A 142 -33.37 15.76 -22.43
N GLU A 143 -33.42 14.70 -23.24
CA GLU A 143 -34.12 13.45 -22.91
C GLU A 143 -33.22 12.40 -22.23
N GLY A 144 -31.92 12.40 -22.48
CA GLY A 144 -30.98 11.43 -21.93
C GLY A 144 -29.53 11.87 -22.04
N PHE A 145 -28.61 10.92 -21.81
CA PHE A 145 -27.17 11.13 -21.94
C PHE A 145 -26.63 10.54 -23.22
N TYR A 146 -25.48 11.06 -23.65
CA TYR A 146 -24.70 10.50 -24.74
C TYR A 146 -24.38 9.00 -24.50
N ASP A 147 -24.59 8.18 -25.52
CA ASP A 147 -24.29 6.75 -25.51
C ASP A 147 -22.88 6.50 -26.05
N ASP A 148 -21.93 6.29 -25.14
CA ASP A 148 -20.51 6.04 -25.43
C ASP A 148 -20.16 4.55 -25.51
N GLN A 149 -21.15 3.67 -25.70
CA GLN A 149 -20.90 2.24 -25.81
C GLN A 149 -20.05 1.86 -27.01
N LEU A 150 -19.13 0.93 -26.76
CA LEU A 150 -18.36 0.27 -27.80
C LEU A 150 -19.24 -0.69 -28.61
N LYS A 151 -19.09 -0.70 -29.93
CA LYS A 151 -19.67 -1.73 -30.78
C LYS A 151 -19.03 -3.07 -30.46
N LEU A 152 -19.83 -4.09 -30.14
CA LEU A 152 -19.35 -5.43 -29.77
C LEU A 152 -18.38 -6.04 -30.81
N GLU A 153 -18.58 -5.74 -32.09
CA GLU A 153 -17.78 -6.26 -33.20
C GLU A 153 -16.46 -5.48 -33.41
N SER A 154 -16.27 -4.36 -32.71
CA SER A 154 -15.08 -3.54 -32.90
C SER A 154 -13.83 -4.22 -32.29
N PRO A 155 -12.66 -4.12 -32.96
CA PRO A 155 -11.40 -4.60 -32.39
C PRO A 155 -11.08 -4.00 -31.03
N ALA A 156 -11.49 -2.74 -30.79
CA ALA A 156 -11.34 -2.06 -29.51
C ALA A 156 -12.06 -2.82 -28.37
N THR A 157 -13.29 -3.30 -28.62
CA THR A 157 -14.06 -4.08 -27.62
C THR A 157 -13.36 -5.37 -27.25
N LEU A 158 -12.81 -6.08 -28.23
CA LEU A 158 -12.08 -7.33 -27.98
C LEU A 158 -10.83 -7.09 -27.13
N ILE A 159 -10.06 -6.06 -27.45
CA ILE A 159 -8.85 -5.71 -26.69
C ILE A 159 -9.22 -5.32 -25.26
N ILE A 160 -10.22 -4.44 -25.07
CA ILE A 160 -10.56 -4.02 -23.72
C ILE A 160 -11.19 -5.13 -22.89
N SER A 161 -12.01 -5.98 -23.51
CA SER A 161 -12.58 -7.16 -22.84
C SER A 161 -11.48 -8.10 -22.36
N LEU A 162 -10.46 -8.33 -23.19
CA LEU A 162 -9.29 -9.12 -22.82
C LEU A 162 -8.54 -8.49 -21.63
N LEU A 163 -8.26 -7.19 -21.68
CA LEU A 163 -7.59 -6.46 -20.59
C LEU A 163 -8.40 -6.56 -19.29
N MET A 164 -9.71 -6.33 -19.34
CA MET A 164 -10.59 -6.37 -18.18
C MET A 164 -10.69 -7.77 -17.58
N ILE A 165 -10.76 -8.83 -18.40
CA ILE A 165 -10.74 -10.22 -17.93
C ILE A 165 -9.40 -10.53 -17.23
N ILE A 166 -8.27 -10.12 -17.80
CA ILE A 166 -6.96 -10.35 -17.16
C ILE A 166 -6.86 -9.57 -15.84
N VAL A 167 -7.33 -8.32 -15.78
CA VAL A 167 -7.38 -7.54 -14.53
C VAL A 167 -8.28 -8.23 -13.49
N LEU A 168 -9.45 -8.74 -13.89
CA LEU A 168 -10.34 -9.46 -12.99
C LEU A 168 -9.68 -10.72 -12.42
N ILE A 169 -9.02 -11.51 -13.27
CA ILE A 169 -8.31 -12.73 -12.86
C ILE A 169 -7.13 -12.40 -11.96
N TYR A 170 -6.23 -11.54 -12.40
CA TYR A 170 -4.97 -11.29 -11.70
C TYR A 170 -5.14 -10.39 -10.48
N CYS A 171 -5.86 -9.27 -10.62
CA CYS A 171 -6.09 -8.35 -9.51
C CYS A 171 -7.25 -8.85 -8.64
N GLY A 172 -8.43 -9.05 -9.22
CA GLY A 172 -9.63 -9.41 -8.46
C GLY A 172 -9.48 -10.75 -7.71
N PHE A 173 -9.31 -11.83 -8.46
CA PHE A 173 -9.17 -13.18 -7.88
C PHE A 173 -7.79 -13.41 -7.24
N GLY A 174 -6.71 -12.78 -7.74
CA GLY A 174 -5.40 -12.87 -7.11
C GLY A 174 -5.37 -12.25 -5.70
N TYR A 175 -5.97 -11.08 -5.50
CA TYR A 175 -6.14 -10.51 -4.16
C TYR A 175 -7.04 -11.39 -3.28
N LEU A 176 -8.10 -11.98 -3.83
CA LEU A 176 -8.98 -12.88 -3.08
C LEU A 176 -8.22 -14.10 -2.58
N TYR A 177 -7.46 -14.75 -3.46
CA TYR A 177 -6.61 -15.89 -3.13
C TYR A 177 -5.57 -15.54 -2.06
N LYS A 178 -4.92 -14.37 -2.19
CA LYS A 178 -3.96 -13.88 -1.20
C LYS A 178 -4.62 -13.60 0.15
N SER A 179 -5.87 -13.14 0.15
CA SER A 179 -6.64 -12.91 1.38
C SER A 179 -6.84 -14.21 2.16
N PHE A 180 -7.13 -15.33 1.48
CA PHE A 180 -7.31 -16.63 2.14
C PHE A 180 -6.01 -17.20 2.71
N LYS A 181 -4.86 -16.87 2.11
CA LYS A 181 -3.53 -17.26 2.60
C LYS A 181 -2.96 -16.37 3.70
N SER A 182 -3.58 -15.22 3.95
CA SER A 182 -3.09 -14.24 4.92
C SER A 182 -3.89 -14.32 6.21
N GLU A 183 -3.33 -13.79 7.29
CA GLU A 183 -4.00 -13.74 8.59
C GLU A 183 -4.18 -12.30 9.09
N GLY A 184 -5.08 -12.13 10.07
CA GLY A 184 -5.30 -10.87 10.77
C GLY A 184 -5.68 -9.69 9.86
N ILE A 185 -4.96 -8.58 10.04
CA ILE A 185 -5.21 -7.31 9.35
C ILE A 185 -4.95 -7.43 7.85
N ILE A 186 -3.90 -8.17 7.47
CA ILE A 186 -3.47 -8.32 6.08
C ILE A 186 -4.56 -9.04 5.27
N ARG A 187 -5.20 -10.08 5.84
CA ARG A 187 -6.35 -10.78 5.23
C ARG A 187 -7.48 -9.81 4.88
N LYS A 188 -7.88 -8.95 5.83
CA LYS A 188 -8.97 -7.99 5.62
C LYS A 188 -8.64 -7.01 4.49
N LYS A 189 -7.40 -6.50 4.45
CA LYS A 189 -6.96 -5.56 3.42
C LYS A 189 -6.99 -6.16 2.02
N TYR A 190 -6.48 -7.39 1.84
CA TYR A 190 -6.56 -8.09 0.56
C TYR A 190 -8.00 -8.43 0.15
N LEU A 191 -8.87 -8.76 1.12
CA LEU A 191 -10.28 -8.99 0.84
C LEU A 191 -10.96 -7.72 0.33
N PHE A 192 -10.73 -6.56 0.97
CA PHE A 192 -11.26 -5.29 0.48
C PHE A 192 -10.71 -4.92 -0.90
N LEU A 193 -9.39 -5.06 -1.13
CA LEU A 193 -8.81 -4.84 -2.47
C LEU A 193 -9.45 -5.72 -3.55
N SER A 194 -9.71 -6.99 -3.23
CA SER A 194 -10.40 -7.90 -4.15
C SER A 194 -11.82 -7.43 -4.47
N LEU A 195 -12.60 -7.10 -3.43
CA LEU A 195 -13.98 -6.63 -3.59
C LEU A 195 -14.06 -5.37 -4.44
N VAL A 196 -13.15 -4.41 -4.22
CA VAL A 196 -13.03 -3.22 -5.05
C VAL A 196 -12.88 -3.59 -6.52
N VAL A 197 -11.86 -4.39 -6.85
CA VAL A 197 -11.54 -4.71 -8.24
C VAL A 197 -12.69 -5.48 -8.89
N ILE A 198 -13.29 -6.43 -8.18
CA ILE A 198 -14.42 -7.21 -8.71
C ILE A 198 -15.62 -6.29 -8.98
N PHE A 199 -16.03 -5.46 -8.01
CA PHE A 199 -17.16 -4.54 -8.21
C PHE A 199 -16.88 -3.53 -9.32
N TYR A 200 -15.66 -3.01 -9.39
CA TYR A 200 -15.29 -2.02 -10.38
C TYR A 200 -15.24 -2.62 -11.80
N VAL A 201 -14.61 -3.78 -11.97
CA VAL A 201 -14.47 -4.43 -13.28
C VAL A 201 -15.81 -5.00 -13.76
N VAL A 202 -16.54 -5.72 -12.91
CA VAL A 202 -17.86 -6.24 -13.27
C VAL A 202 -18.84 -5.09 -13.50
N GLY A 203 -18.82 -4.08 -12.63
CA GLY A 203 -19.63 -2.89 -12.79
C GLY A 203 -19.32 -2.14 -14.09
N GLY A 204 -18.05 -1.92 -14.41
CA GLY A 204 -17.63 -1.29 -15.66
C GLY A 204 -18.02 -2.08 -16.90
N ILE A 205 -17.96 -3.42 -16.86
CA ILE A 205 -18.45 -4.26 -17.96
C ILE A 205 -19.96 -4.11 -18.12
N VAL A 206 -20.73 -4.16 -17.02
CA VAL A 206 -22.19 -4.01 -17.07
C VAL A 206 -22.59 -2.61 -17.53
N ASP A 207 -21.92 -1.56 -17.04
CA ASP A 207 -22.14 -0.16 -17.44
C ASP A 207 -21.84 0.03 -18.93
N GLY A 208 -20.73 -0.52 -19.41
CA GLY A 208 -20.34 -0.45 -20.83
C GLY A 208 -21.22 -1.28 -21.78
N LEU A 209 -22.01 -2.23 -21.27
CA LEU A 209 -22.93 -3.05 -22.07
C LEU A 209 -24.39 -2.62 -21.94
N THR A 210 -24.75 -1.83 -20.93
CA THR A 210 -26.15 -1.47 -20.63
C THR A 210 -26.37 0.02 -20.87
N THR A 211 -27.30 0.38 -21.76
CA THR A 211 -27.50 1.79 -22.16
C THR A 211 -28.42 2.56 -21.21
N ARG A 212 -29.43 1.89 -20.65
CA ARG A 212 -30.53 2.55 -19.92
C ARG A 212 -31.13 1.60 -18.91
N GLY A 213 -31.53 2.15 -17.76
CA GLY A 213 -32.38 1.44 -16.82
C GLY A 213 -32.00 1.69 -15.37
N VAL A 214 -32.77 1.07 -14.48
CA VAL A 214 -32.59 1.16 -13.02
C VAL A 214 -31.36 0.35 -12.59
N GLU A 215 -31.00 -0.69 -13.33
CA GLU A 215 -29.81 -1.52 -13.16
C GLU A 215 -28.52 -0.69 -13.18
N LEU A 216 -28.45 0.35 -14.03
CA LEU A 216 -27.29 1.24 -14.13
C LEU A 216 -27.08 2.04 -12.83
N LEU A 217 -28.17 2.39 -12.14
CA LEU A 217 -28.10 3.07 -10.84
C LEU A 217 -27.43 2.19 -9.79
N PHE A 218 -27.79 0.90 -9.75
CA PHE A 218 -27.19 -0.05 -8.82
C PHE A 218 -25.72 -0.30 -9.12
N VAL A 219 -25.36 -0.40 -10.39
CA VAL A 219 -23.97 -0.56 -10.84
C VAL A 219 -23.13 0.63 -10.42
N ARG A 220 -23.56 1.85 -10.74
CA ARG A 220 -22.84 3.09 -10.41
C ARG A 220 -22.75 3.33 -8.91
N PHE A 221 -23.80 3.00 -8.17
CA PHE A 221 -23.77 3.03 -6.71
C PHE A 221 -22.75 2.03 -6.14
N GLY A 222 -22.67 0.83 -6.69
CA GLY A 222 -21.65 -0.17 -6.33
C GLY A 222 -20.22 0.32 -6.61
N ILE A 223 -20.01 0.97 -7.76
CA ILE A 223 -18.74 1.61 -8.12
C ILE A 223 -18.40 2.72 -7.10
N MET A 224 -19.37 3.54 -6.70
CA MET A 224 -19.14 4.55 -5.66
C MET A 224 -18.74 3.96 -4.31
N ILE A 225 -19.40 2.88 -3.87
CA ILE A 225 -19.03 2.16 -2.64
C ILE A 225 -17.61 1.61 -2.72
N SER A 226 -17.14 1.21 -3.92
CA SER A 226 -15.79 0.69 -4.09
C SER A 226 -14.70 1.70 -3.67
N PHE A 227 -14.92 3.01 -3.80
CA PHE A 227 -13.97 4.02 -3.31
C PHE A 227 -13.80 3.99 -1.78
N TRP A 228 -14.88 3.67 -1.04
CA TRP A 228 -14.79 3.49 0.41
C TRP A 228 -14.01 2.24 0.79
N PHE A 229 -14.18 1.15 0.03
CA PHE A 229 -13.39 -0.06 0.21
C PHE A 229 -11.91 0.15 -0.14
N TRP A 230 -11.59 0.97 -1.15
CA TRP A 230 -10.23 1.44 -1.41
C TRP A 230 -9.65 2.16 -0.20
N TYR A 231 -10.40 3.09 0.39
CA TYR A 231 -9.96 3.80 1.60
C TYR A 231 -9.65 2.83 2.74
N TRP A 232 -10.55 1.91 3.06
CA TRP A 232 -10.35 0.95 4.15
C TRP A 232 -9.24 -0.05 3.89
N SER A 233 -9.05 -0.47 2.63
CA SER A 233 -7.97 -1.40 2.29
C SER A 233 -6.58 -0.77 2.48
N LEU A 234 -6.45 0.52 2.23
CA LEU A 234 -5.19 1.27 2.30
C LEU A 234 -5.00 2.05 3.61
N LYS A 235 -6.02 2.14 4.46
CA LYS A 235 -5.92 2.80 5.75
C LYS A 235 -4.81 2.14 6.58
N GLU A 236 -3.87 2.94 7.06
CA GLU A 236 -2.85 2.46 7.99
C GLU A 236 -3.56 2.12 9.30
N GLU A 237 -3.43 0.87 9.73
CA GLU A 237 -3.80 0.54 11.09
C GLU A 237 -2.63 0.96 11.95
N THR A 238 -2.87 1.91 12.84
CA THR A 238 -1.94 2.17 13.93
C THR A 238 -1.86 0.88 14.71
N GLU A 239 -0.75 0.14 14.59
CA GLU A 239 -0.50 -0.99 15.47
C GLU A 239 -0.57 -0.42 16.90
N LYS A 240 -1.67 -0.73 17.61
CA LYS A 240 -1.70 -0.48 19.04
C LYS A 240 -0.46 -1.20 19.56
N PRO A 241 0.50 -0.50 20.22
CA PRO A 241 1.68 -1.15 20.72
C PRO A 241 1.18 -2.33 21.53
N LYS A 242 1.45 -3.56 21.07
CA LYS A 242 1.05 -4.75 21.80
C LYS A 242 1.56 -4.49 23.21
N GLU A 243 0.62 -4.31 24.15
CA GLU A 243 0.98 -4.22 25.54
C GLU A 243 1.75 -5.50 25.76
N PHE A 244 3.07 -5.37 25.89
CA PHE A 244 3.88 -6.45 26.37
C PHE A 244 3.29 -6.65 27.74
N LYS A 245 2.38 -7.63 27.88
CA LYS A 245 1.98 -8.14 29.17
C LYS A 245 3.30 -8.60 29.74
N ALA A 246 3.96 -7.71 30.48
CA ALA A 246 5.10 -8.03 31.29
C ALA A 246 4.61 -9.25 32.04
N LYS A 247 5.21 -10.42 31.79
CA LYS A 247 4.91 -11.62 32.55
C LYS A 247 4.94 -11.16 34.01
N LYS A 248 3.75 -11.09 34.61
CA LYS A 248 3.58 -10.65 35.98
C LYS A 248 4.48 -11.59 36.78
N ASP A 249 5.47 -10.98 37.42
CA ASP A 249 6.42 -11.62 38.33
C ASP A 249 7.41 -12.60 37.68
N PHE A 250 8.26 -12.09 36.79
CA PHE A 250 9.60 -12.66 36.66
C PHE A 250 10.43 -12.19 37.86
N LYS A 251 10.56 -13.03 38.89
CA LYS A 251 11.33 -12.74 40.11
C LYS A 251 12.75 -12.32 39.73
N VAL A 252 13.10 -11.07 40.05
CA VAL A 252 14.42 -10.45 39.80
C VAL A 252 15.59 -11.25 40.39
N LYS A 253 15.33 -12.12 41.39
CA LYS A 253 16.37 -12.96 42.02
C LYS A 253 17.04 -13.93 41.05
N ASP A 254 16.37 -14.38 39.98
CA ASP A 254 16.95 -15.37 39.07
C ASP A 254 17.87 -14.73 38.01
N HIS A 255 17.74 -13.42 37.75
CA HIS A 255 18.57 -12.74 36.74
C HIS A 255 19.94 -12.30 37.25
N ILE A 256 20.08 -11.98 38.55
CA ILE A 256 21.42 -11.77 39.13
C ILE A 256 22.26 -13.04 38.98
N PHE A 257 21.63 -14.21 39.11
CA PHE A 257 22.28 -15.51 38.96
C PHE A 257 22.66 -15.85 37.51
N ILE A 258 21.88 -15.38 36.52
CA ILE A 258 22.22 -15.55 35.10
C ILE A 258 23.33 -14.59 34.68
N ILE A 259 23.32 -13.34 35.20
CA ILE A 259 24.39 -12.35 34.98
C ILE A 259 25.71 -12.86 35.58
N SER A 260 25.70 -13.47 36.76
CA SER A 260 26.92 -14.04 37.36
C SER A 260 27.47 -15.28 36.65
N LYS A 261 26.73 -15.88 35.70
CA LYS A 261 27.12 -17.13 35.02
C LYS A 261 27.58 -16.95 33.57
N MET A 262 27.43 -15.75 33.00
CA MET A 262 27.95 -15.45 31.66
C MET A 262 29.39 -14.97 31.78
N ASN A 263 30.33 -15.76 31.29
CA ASN A 263 31.71 -15.31 31.17
C ASN A 263 31.81 -14.26 30.05
N PRO A 264 32.40 -13.08 30.32
CA PRO A 264 32.57 -12.03 29.31
C PRO A 264 33.43 -12.48 28.11
N GLU A 265 34.26 -13.51 28.29
CA GLU A 265 35.12 -14.09 27.26
C GLU A 265 34.36 -14.81 26.13
N GLU A 266 33.06 -15.14 26.30
CA GLU A 266 32.28 -15.89 25.30
C GLU A 266 31.51 -15.00 24.30
N ILE A 267 31.60 -13.67 24.42
CA ILE A 267 30.83 -12.74 23.57
C ILE A 267 31.55 -12.53 22.23
N THR A 268 30.94 -13.02 21.14
CA THR A 268 31.49 -12.86 19.77
C THR A 268 31.06 -11.54 19.11
N GLU A 269 31.89 -10.98 18.23
CA GLU A 269 31.60 -9.72 17.50
C GLU A 269 30.31 -9.80 16.66
N ALA A 270 30.00 -10.98 16.11
CA ALA A 270 28.77 -11.22 15.36
C ALA A 270 27.52 -11.00 16.22
N GLN A 271 27.57 -11.41 17.50
CA GLN A 271 26.47 -11.17 18.44
C GLN A 271 26.32 -9.68 18.76
N VAL A 272 27.44 -8.98 18.99
CA VAL A 272 27.42 -7.53 19.25
C VAL A 272 26.78 -6.77 18.09
N THR A 273 27.13 -7.12 16.85
CA THR A 273 26.58 -6.50 15.63
C THR A 273 25.07 -6.76 15.49
N PHE A 274 24.62 -7.98 15.79
CA PHE A 274 23.21 -8.35 15.77
C PHE A 274 22.38 -7.53 16.77
N TYR A 275 22.83 -7.45 18.03
CA TYR A 275 22.10 -6.72 19.08
C TYR A 275 22.10 -5.21 18.87
N ARG A 276 23.19 -4.67 18.31
CA ARG A 276 23.30 -3.26 17.89
C ARG A 276 22.22 -2.90 16.88
N ASN A 277 22.10 -3.67 15.80
CA ASN A 277 21.14 -3.41 14.72
C ASN A 277 19.69 -3.50 15.19
N GLN A 278 19.39 -4.34 16.19
CA GLN A 278 18.04 -4.48 16.74
C GLN A 278 17.74 -3.55 17.93
N LYS A 279 18.69 -2.72 18.37
CA LYS A 279 18.58 -1.89 19.59
C LYS A 279 18.19 -2.74 20.81
N ILE A 280 18.87 -3.86 21.00
CA ILE A 280 18.65 -4.80 22.10
C ILE A 280 19.81 -4.69 23.10
N CYS A 281 19.51 -4.72 24.40
CA CYS A 281 20.51 -4.69 25.45
C CYS A 281 21.29 -6.00 25.48
N LEU A 282 22.63 -5.91 25.49
CA LEU A 282 23.50 -7.09 25.48
C LEU A 282 23.30 -8.01 26.69
N ILE A 283 23.00 -7.45 27.87
CA ILE A 283 22.86 -8.19 29.12
C ILE A 283 21.47 -8.82 29.24
N CYS A 284 20.42 -8.00 29.31
CA CYS A 284 19.07 -8.52 29.58
C CYS A 284 18.35 -9.01 28.33
N LYS A 285 18.94 -8.85 27.14
CA LYS A 285 18.34 -9.18 25.83
C LYS A 285 16.99 -8.50 25.57
N GLY A 286 16.67 -7.43 26.31
CA GLY A 286 15.46 -6.63 26.14
C GLY A 286 15.64 -5.47 25.14
N LYS A 287 14.56 -5.03 24.48
CA LYS A 287 14.57 -3.83 23.62
C LYS A 287 14.92 -2.59 24.43
N VAL A 288 15.89 -1.83 23.97
CA VAL A 288 16.33 -0.57 24.57
C VAL A 288 15.40 0.55 24.12
N ARG A 289 14.75 1.23 25.07
CA ARG A 289 13.90 2.41 24.83
C ARG A 289 14.32 3.53 25.77
N GLY A 290 14.34 4.78 25.28
CA GLY A 290 14.73 5.95 26.08
C GLY A 290 16.24 6.05 26.31
N PHE A 291 16.63 6.56 27.48
CA PHE A 291 18.03 6.69 27.89
C PHE A 291 18.74 5.34 27.89
N ASN A 292 19.86 5.28 27.19
CA ASN A 292 20.67 4.08 27.04
C ASN A 292 22.15 4.42 27.08
N PHE A 293 22.95 3.43 27.45
CA PHE A 293 24.39 3.55 27.47
C PHE A 293 24.96 2.78 26.28
N MET A 294 25.76 3.46 25.47
CA MET A 294 26.50 2.87 24.36
C MET A 294 27.98 2.98 24.70
N CYS A 295 28.69 1.86 24.73
CA CYS A 295 30.12 1.87 25.00
C CYS A 295 30.86 2.65 23.90
N SER A 296 31.70 3.62 24.28
CA SER A 296 32.42 4.49 23.35
C SER A 296 33.45 3.78 22.46
N LYS A 297 33.87 2.56 22.83
CA LYS A 297 34.91 1.82 22.13
C LYS A 297 34.40 0.72 21.20
N CYS A 298 33.32 0.03 21.58
CA CYS A 298 32.81 -1.14 20.84
C CYS A 298 31.32 -1.02 20.46
N ASP A 299 30.69 0.12 20.74
CA ASP A 299 29.26 0.42 20.56
C ASP A 299 28.30 -0.65 21.11
N ALA A 300 28.72 -1.42 22.12
CA ALA A 300 27.83 -2.32 22.83
C ALA A 300 26.72 -1.52 23.51
N LEU A 301 25.47 -1.97 23.33
CA LEU A 301 24.27 -1.30 23.80
C LEU A 301 23.75 -1.91 25.10
N TYR A 302 23.55 -1.06 26.11
CA TYR A 302 23.00 -1.43 27.41
C TYR A 302 21.77 -0.58 27.73
N CYS A 303 20.73 -1.20 28.30
CA CYS A 303 19.65 -0.42 28.89
C CYS A 303 20.13 0.26 30.17
N GLN A 304 19.48 1.35 30.58
CA GLN A 304 19.89 2.14 31.76
C GLN A 304 20.12 1.29 33.01
N LYS A 305 19.20 0.36 33.31
CA LYS A 305 19.30 -0.53 34.48
C LYS A 305 20.52 -1.44 34.43
N CYS A 306 20.82 -2.02 33.26
CA CYS A 306 21.98 -2.89 33.09
C CYS A 306 23.29 -2.10 33.11
N ALA A 307 23.32 -0.90 32.55
CA ALA A 307 24.49 -0.03 32.60
C ALA A 307 24.84 0.39 34.04
N GLN A 308 23.84 0.79 34.83
CA GLN A 308 24.01 1.14 36.24
C GLN A 308 24.49 -0.06 37.07
N ALA A 309 23.88 -1.24 36.87
CA ALA A 309 24.30 -2.45 37.57
C ALA A 309 25.75 -2.84 37.23
N LEU A 310 26.17 -2.74 35.96
CA LEU A 310 27.56 -2.96 35.57
C LEU A 310 28.50 -1.92 36.17
N GLU A 311 28.09 -0.64 36.18
CA GLU A 311 28.87 0.45 36.77
C GLU A 311 29.16 0.22 38.26
N GLU A 312 28.19 -0.33 39.00
CA GLU A 312 28.32 -0.62 40.43
C GLU A 312 29.14 -1.89 40.72
N LEU A 313 29.02 -2.94 39.89
CA LEU A 313 29.69 -4.23 40.11
C LEU A 313 31.16 -4.22 39.67
N GLU A 314 31.41 -3.90 38.40
CA GLU A 314 32.73 -4.07 37.77
C GLU A 314 33.27 -2.77 37.13
N ASN A 315 32.35 -1.83 36.90
CA ASN A 315 32.57 -0.61 36.14
C ASN A 315 33.19 -0.83 34.75
N ALA A 316 32.95 -1.96 34.10
CA ALA A 316 33.57 -2.30 32.83
C ALA A 316 32.54 -2.77 31.80
N CYS A 317 32.75 -2.40 30.53
CA CYS A 317 32.02 -2.96 29.41
C CYS A 317 32.41 -4.42 29.20
N TRP A 318 31.45 -5.33 29.28
CA TRP A 318 31.69 -6.77 29.11
C TRP A 318 32.23 -7.22 27.74
N VAL A 319 32.22 -6.36 26.72
CA VAL A 319 32.77 -6.70 25.40
C VAL A 319 34.24 -6.29 25.27
N CYS A 320 34.61 -5.10 25.76
CA CYS A 320 35.91 -4.51 25.50
C CYS A 320 36.67 -4.04 26.75
N ASN A 321 36.09 -4.28 27.93
CA ASN A 321 36.59 -3.88 29.25
C ASN A 321 36.80 -2.37 29.45
N GLU A 322 36.28 -1.53 28.55
CA GLU A 322 36.32 -0.07 28.70
C GLU A 322 35.47 0.38 29.89
N PRO A 323 35.93 1.31 30.73
CA PRO A 323 35.16 1.78 31.88
C PRO A 323 33.82 2.40 31.45
N ILE A 324 32.75 2.03 32.15
CA ILE A 324 31.42 2.64 31.93
C ILE A 324 31.40 4.06 32.45
N ASN A 325 31.94 4.24 33.66
CA ASN A 325 32.19 5.54 34.26
C ASN A 325 33.71 5.75 34.38
N PRO A 326 34.30 6.69 33.61
CA PRO A 326 35.74 6.93 33.64
C PRO A 326 36.25 7.46 34.98
N ASN A 327 35.36 7.99 35.83
CA ASN A 327 35.71 8.52 37.15
C ASN A 327 35.74 7.45 38.26
N LYS A 328 35.35 6.20 37.95
CA LYS A 328 35.38 5.08 38.90
C LYS A 328 36.47 4.07 38.51
N PRO A 329 37.19 3.46 39.47
CA PRO A 329 38.15 2.40 39.17
C PRO A 329 37.45 1.12 38.68
N THR A 330 38.07 0.40 37.75
CA THR A 330 37.57 -0.90 37.26
C THR A 330 38.03 -2.05 38.15
N THR A 331 37.10 -2.94 38.53
CA THR A 331 37.39 -4.04 39.46
C THR A 331 38.33 -5.09 38.86
N ILE A 332 38.28 -5.27 37.53
CA ILE A 332 39.12 -6.22 36.76
C ILE A 332 40.63 -5.93 36.95
N LYS A 333 41.02 -4.65 37.10
CA LYS A 333 42.44 -4.29 37.30
C LYS A 333 42.98 -4.75 38.65
N LYS A 334 42.16 -4.83 39.70
CA LYS A 334 42.61 -5.25 41.04
C LYS A 334 43.05 -6.72 41.06
N ILE A 335 42.30 -7.59 40.39
CA ILE A 335 42.56 -9.05 40.38
C ILE A 335 43.87 -9.37 39.65
N HIS A 336 44.17 -8.66 38.55
CA HIS A 336 45.42 -8.87 37.82
C HIS A 336 46.65 -8.38 38.61
N ILE A 337 46.55 -7.22 39.28
CA ILE A 337 47.64 -6.67 40.09
C ILE A 337 47.94 -7.59 41.29
N GLU A 338 46.92 -8.12 41.96
CA GLU A 338 47.10 -9.06 43.08
C GLU A 338 47.74 -10.39 42.63
N LYS A 339 47.37 -10.92 41.45
CA LYS A 339 47.99 -12.14 40.89
C LYS A 339 49.45 -11.93 40.49
N GLU A 340 49.79 -10.77 39.91
CA GLU A 340 51.18 -10.44 39.59
C GLU A 340 52.04 -10.24 40.85
N HIS A 341 51.50 -9.58 41.88
CA HIS A 341 52.17 -9.45 43.17
C HIS A 341 52.34 -10.82 43.86
N ALA A 342 51.32 -11.68 43.86
CA ALA A 342 51.41 -13.02 44.45
C ALA A 342 52.42 -13.92 43.73
N ASN A 343 52.58 -13.79 42.41
CA ASN A 343 53.58 -14.53 41.64
C ASN A 343 55.00 -13.97 41.82
N LYS A 344 55.16 -12.67 42.10
CA LYS A 344 56.47 -12.07 42.43
C LYS A 344 56.95 -12.41 43.84
N VAL A 345 56.07 -12.65 44.79
CA VAL A 345 56.43 -13.04 46.18
C VAL A 345 56.80 -14.54 46.30
N LYS A 346 56.47 -15.36 45.30
CA LYS A 346 56.80 -16.80 45.24
C LYS A 346 58.10 -17.14 44.50
N LYS A 347 58.79 -16.15 43.95
CA LYS A 347 60.17 -16.25 43.44
C LYS A 347 61.09 -15.55 44.41
#